data_AF-A0A924M2I3-F1
#
_entry.id   AF-A0A924M2I3-F1
#
_cell.length_a   1.000
_cell.length_b   1.000
_cell.length_c   1.000
_cell.angle_alpha   90.00
_cell.angle_beta   90.00
_cell.angle_gamma   90.00
#
_symmetry.space_group_name_H-M   'P 1'
#
loop_
_entity.id
_entity.type
_entity.pdbx_description
1 polymer ?
#
loop_
_entity_poly.entity_id
_entity_poly.type
_entity_poly.pdbx_seq_one_letter_code
_entity_poly.pdbx_strand_id
1 'polypeptide(L)'
;MSTPDGLFDTLVNRADKALKVARPSDPPAFLLEWHARVRFARRITLEQLRKCLELRPDGNLEIHWEGGEGGSWLKGKAKFP
;
A
#
# COMPACT_ATOMS: atom_id res chain seq x y z
N MET A 1 15.22 8.55 -11.03
CA MET A 1 15.66 8.15 -9.67
C MET A 1 14.59 7.23 -9.12
N SER A 2 14.88 5.93 -9.00
CA SER A 2 13.94 4.98 -8.40
C SER A 2 13.58 5.43 -6.99
N THR A 3 12.31 5.33 -6.63
CA THR A 3 11.88 5.51 -5.25
C THR A 3 12.58 4.45 -4.41
N PRO A 4 13.27 4.80 -3.30
CA PRO A 4 13.85 3.82 -2.40
C PRO A 4 12.81 2.76 -2.04
N ASP A 5 13.15 1.48 -2.16
CA ASP A 5 12.19 0.37 -2.00
C ASP A 5 11.42 0.45 -0.68
N GLY A 6 12.10 0.84 0.41
CA GLY A 6 11.46 1.04 1.71
C GLY A 6 10.36 2.10 1.72
N LEU A 7 10.46 3.17 0.91
CA LEU A 7 9.38 4.16 0.81
C LEU A 7 8.17 3.61 0.05
N PHE A 8 8.39 2.72 -0.91
CA PHE A 8 7.32 2.04 -1.62
C PHE A 8 6.59 1.07 -0.70
N ASP A 9 7.36 0.25 0.02
CA ASP A 9 6.84 -0.67 1.02
C ASP A 9 6.01 0.06 2.07
N THR A 10 6.54 1.16 2.63
CA THR A 10 5.79 1.99 3.58
C THR A 10 4.48 2.51 2.99
N LEU A 11 4.47 2.98 1.73
CA LEU A 11 3.25 3.52 1.15
C LEU A 11 2.17 2.45 0.97
N VAL A 12 2.52 1.28 0.44
CA VAL A 12 1.57 0.16 0.24
C VAL A 12 1.00 -0.30 1.58
N ASN A 13 1.86 -0.49 2.58
CA ASN A 13 1.45 -0.89 3.92
C ASN A 13 0.53 0.14 4.60
N ARG A 14 0.79 1.43 4.38
CA ARG A 14 -0.02 2.51 4.95
C ARG A 14 -1.38 2.63 4.26
N ALA A 15 -1.44 2.37 2.95
CA ALA A 15 -2.69 2.31 2.20
C ALA A 15 -3.57 1.14 2.66
N ASP A 16 -3.00 -0.07 2.81
CA ASP A 16 -3.71 -1.24 3.35
C ASP A 16 -4.26 -0.97 4.76
N LYS A 17 -3.44 -0.38 5.64
CA LYS A 17 -3.87 0.00 6.98
C LYS A 17 -5.01 1.04 6.94
N ALA A 18 -4.92 2.04 6.06
CA ALA A 18 -5.96 3.05 5.90
C ALA A 18 -7.29 2.43 5.45
N LEU A 19 -7.26 1.49 4.49
CA LEU A 19 -8.43 0.75 4.04
C LEU A 19 -9.06 -0.09 5.15
N LYS A 20 -8.25 -0.81 5.93
CA LYS A 20 -8.71 -1.63 7.07
C LYS A 20 -9.38 -0.81 8.16
N VAL A 21 -8.86 0.40 8.41
CA VAL A 21 -9.38 1.32 9.43
C VAL A 21 -10.63 2.04 8.95
N ALA A 22 -10.60 2.63 7.75
CA ALA A 22 -11.71 3.43 7.24
C ALA A 22 -12.90 2.57 6.77
N ARG A 23 -12.64 1.32 6.34
CA ARG A 23 -13.64 0.41 5.76
C ARG A 23 -14.59 1.12 4.78
N PRO A 24 -14.07 1.84 3.77
CA PRO A 24 -14.89 2.62 2.86
C PRO A 24 -15.80 1.71 2.03
N SER A 25 -17.03 2.17 1.77
CA SER A 25 -17.94 1.48 0.84
C SER A 25 -17.43 1.48 -0.60
N ASP A 26 -16.61 2.48 -0.96
CA ASP A 26 -15.89 2.53 -2.24
C ASP A 26 -14.37 2.65 -2.02
N PRO A 27 -13.65 1.51 -1.94
CA PRO A 27 -12.20 1.49 -1.78
C PRO A 27 -11.42 2.27 -2.85
N PRO A 28 -11.78 2.23 -4.15
CA PRO A 28 -11.08 2.99 -5.19
C PRO A 28 -11.15 4.51 -5.00
N ALA A 29 -12.33 5.08 -4.71
CA ALA A 29 -12.46 6.52 -4.47
C ALA A 29 -11.72 6.94 -3.19
N PHE A 30 -11.80 6.14 -2.13
CA PHE A 30 -11.05 6.40 -0.90
C PHE A 30 -9.53 6.42 -1.16
N LEU A 31 -9.00 5.45 -1.92
CA LEU A 31 -7.58 5.40 -2.27
C LEU A 31 -7.16 6.61 -3.12
N LEU A 32 -8.00 7.05 -4.05
CA LEU A 32 -7.74 8.24 -4.87
C LEU A 32 -7.60 9.50 -3.98
N GLU A 33 -8.55 9.73 -3.08
CA GLU A 33 -8.49 10.85 -2.14
C GLU A 33 -7.33 10.75 -1.15
N TRP A 34 -7.09 9.55 -0.63
CA TRP A 34 -5.99 9.28 0.29
C TRP A 34 -4.64 9.54 -0.39
N HIS A 35 -4.46 9.02 -1.60
CA HIS A 35 -3.22 9.18 -2.39
C HIS A 35 -2.96 10.65 -2.72
N ALA A 36 -3.99 11.43 -3.06
CA ALA A 36 -3.87 12.87 -3.30
C ALA A 36 -3.41 13.67 -2.07
N ARG A 37 -3.78 13.22 -0.86
CA ARG A 37 -3.36 13.85 0.42
C ARG A 37 -1.96 13.44 0.85
N VAL A 38 -1.49 12.27 0.41
CA VAL A 38 -0.19 11.74 0.79
C VAL A 38 0.89 12.36 -0.11
N ARG A 39 1.88 13.02 0.51
CA ARG A 39 2.96 13.75 -0.21
C ARG A 39 3.83 12.88 -1.15
N PHE A 40 3.63 11.56 -1.19
CA PHE A 40 4.37 10.60 -2.01
C PHE A 40 3.74 10.31 -3.37
N ALA A 41 2.64 11.00 -3.74
CA ALA A 41 2.02 10.89 -5.07
C ALA A 41 2.98 11.16 -6.24
N ARG A 42 4.11 11.84 -5.99
CA ARG A 42 5.17 12.12 -6.99
C ARG A 42 6.09 10.93 -7.28
N ARG A 43 6.01 9.87 -6.46
CA ARG A 43 6.98 8.76 -6.45
C ARG A 43 6.35 7.40 -6.76
N ILE A 44 5.05 7.27 -6.51
CA ILE A 44 4.28 6.04 -6.72
C ILE A 44 2.92 6.48 -7.26
N THR A 45 2.55 5.99 -8.43
CA THR A 45 1.25 6.26 -9.05
C THR A 45 0.13 5.52 -8.31
N LEU A 46 -1.09 6.05 -8.39
CA LEU A 46 -2.26 5.37 -7.83
C LEU A 46 -2.45 3.97 -8.46
N GLU A 47 -2.13 3.81 -9.74
CA GLU A 47 -2.24 2.53 -10.44
C GLU A 47 -1.28 1.48 -9.90
N GLN A 48 -0.01 1.84 -9.65
CA GLN A 48 0.95 0.93 -9.00
C GLN A 48 0.45 0.50 -7.62
N LEU A 49 -0.01 1.46 -6.82
CA LEU A 49 -0.55 1.19 -5.48
C LEU A 49 -1.75 0.23 -5.53
N ARG A 50 -2.68 0.46 -6.46
CA ARG A 50 -3.86 -0.41 -6.65
C ARG A 50 -3.44 -1.83 -7.03
N LYS A 51 -2.54 -2.00 -8.00
CA LYS A 51 -2.02 -3.31 -8.40
C LYS A 51 -1.44 -4.08 -7.21
N CYS A 52 -0.63 -3.45 -6.36
CA CYS A 52 -0.10 -4.08 -5.16
C CYS A 52 -1.21 -4.51 -4.18
N LEU A 53 -2.21 -3.66 -3.97
CA LEU A 53 -3.34 -3.95 -3.08
C LEU A 53 -4.29 -5.04 -3.63
N GLU A 54 -4.42 -5.16 -4.95
CA GLU A 54 -5.19 -6.24 -5.59
C GLU A 54 -4.52 -7.60 -5.46
N LEU A 55 -3.19 -7.64 -5.35
CA LEU A 55 -2.42 -8.86 -5.08
C LEU A 55 -2.46 -9.28 -3.60
N ARG A 56 -3.17 -8.54 -2.75
CA ARG A 56 -3.25 -8.81 -1.32
C ARG A 56 -4.00 -10.11 -1.09
N PRO A 57 -3.41 -11.10 -0.39
CA PRO A 57 -4.11 -12.33 -0.06
C PRO A 57 -5.31 -12.03 0.85
N ASP A 58 -6.45 -12.64 0.52
CA ASP A 58 -7.65 -12.60 1.34
C ASP A 58 -7.45 -13.24 2.71
N GLY A 59 -8.17 -12.70 3.69
CA GLY A 59 -8.15 -13.19 5.07
C GLY A 59 -7.59 -12.20 6.09
N ASN A 60 -7.85 -12.52 7.35
CA ASN A 60 -7.46 -11.70 8.50
C ASN A 60 -6.00 -12.00 8.92
N LEU A 61 -5.10 -12.09 7.95
CA LEU A 61 -3.69 -12.39 8.17
C LEU A 61 -2.91 -11.10 8.42
N GLU A 62 -2.01 -11.14 9.42
CA GLU A 62 -0.96 -10.13 9.55
C GLU A 62 0.00 -10.29 8.38
N ILE A 63 -0.04 -9.32 7.46
CA ILE A 63 0.77 -9.29 6.24
C ILE A 63 1.28 -7.87 5.99
N HIS A 64 2.38 -7.77 5.26
CA HIS A 64 2.94 -6.52 4.80
C HIS A 64 3.57 -6.68 3.41
N TRP A 65 3.63 -5.60 2.65
CA TRP A 65 4.37 -5.52 1.40
C TRP A 65 5.84 -5.24 1.70
N GLU A 66 6.73 -5.97 1.03
CA GLU A 66 8.18 -5.78 1.06
C GLU A 66 8.77 -6.06 -0.33
N GLY A 67 9.78 -5.29 -0.73
CA GLY A 67 10.52 -5.51 -1.99
C GLY A 67 10.25 -4.46 -3.07
N GLY A 68 9.74 -3.29 -2.72
CA GLY A 68 9.57 -2.17 -3.64
C GLY A 68 8.48 -2.41 -4.67
N GLU A 69 8.65 -1.86 -5.87
CA GLU A 69 7.66 -1.98 -6.96
C GLU A 69 7.38 -3.43 -7.36
N GLY A 70 8.41 -4.28 -7.36
CA GLY A 70 8.32 -5.72 -7.67
C GLY A 70 8.15 -6.61 -6.45
N GLY A 71 7.78 -6.02 -5.31
CA GLY A 71 7.65 -6.72 -4.04
C GLY A 71 6.48 -7.70 -3.97
N SER A 72 6.27 -8.23 -2.77
CA SER A 72 5.16 -9.16 -2.53
C SER A 72 4.64 -9.05 -1.10
N TRP A 73 3.43 -9.57 -0.88
CA TRP A 73 2.84 -9.67 0.45
C TRP A 73 3.50 -10.81 1.23
N LEU A 74 4.22 -10.45 2.29
CA LEU A 74 4.83 -11.38 3.24
C LEU A 74 3.97 -11.51 4.49
N LYS A 75 3.97 -12.70 5.08
CA LYS A 75 3.31 -12.96 6.37
C LYS A 75 4.13 -12.37 7.52
N GLY A 76 3.43 -11.86 8.52
CA GLY A 76 4.01 -11.22 9.70
C GLY A 76 3.97 -9.69 9.65
N LYS A 77 4.57 -9.07 10.66
CA LYS A 77 4.69 -7.60 10.76
C LYS A 77 5.87 -7.10 9.95
N ALA A 78 5.68 -5.95 9.28
CA ALA A 78 6.78 -5.25 8.61
C ALA A 78 7.89 -4.96 9.63
N LYS A 79 9.16 -5.13 9.22
CA LYS A 79 10.32 -4.81 10.06
C LYS A 79 10.46 -3.31 10.35
N PHE A 80 9.84 -2.46 9.54
CA PHE A 80 9.90 -1.00 9.66
C PHE A 80 8.49 -0.37 9.70
N PRO A 81 8.24 0.60 10.61
CA PRO A 81 6.95 1.29 10.76
C PRO A 81 6.64 2.36 9.70
#